data_AF-A0A392ND05-F1
#
_entry.id   AF-A0A392ND05-F1
#
_cell.length_a   1.000
_cell.length_b   1.000
_cell.length_c   1.000
_cell.angle_alpha   90.00
_cell.angle_beta   90.00
_cell.angle_gamma   90.00
#
_symmetry.space_group_name_H-M   'P 1'
#
loop_
_entity.id
_entity.type
_entity.pdbx_description
1 polymer ?
#
loop_
_entity_poly.entity_id
_entity_poly.type
_entity_poly.pdbx_seq_one_letter_code
_entity_poly.pdbx_strand_id
1 'polypeptide(L)'
;MAANEALRFESSEMLATFLISTPLLPESWRLCSQANAANLRSFVVERVGAVVYVAFSGVHMAGGSDPSWRTVVALESIGGVHLFSSRWNKEADMPVMVHEGILNLFSSLVNSIQNQ
;
A
#
# COMPACT_ATOMS: atom_id res chain seq x y z
N MET A 1 -31.60 14.71 3.20
CA MET A 1 -30.43 13.89 3.60
C MET A 1 -30.30 12.63 2.74
N ALA A 2 -31.37 11.84 2.54
CA ALA A 2 -31.37 10.60 1.73
C ALA A 2 -30.91 10.74 0.25
N ALA A 3 -31.19 11.87 -0.41
CA ALA A 3 -30.81 12.06 -1.82
C ALA A 3 -29.28 12.11 -2.05
N ASN A 4 -28.50 12.56 -1.05
CA ASN A 4 -27.05 12.66 -1.15
C ASN A 4 -26.36 11.28 -0.98
N GLU A 5 -26.97 10.40 -0.19
CA GLU A 5 -26.49 9.03 0.02
C GLU A 5 -26.76 8.15 -1.21
N ALA A 6 -27.93 8.31 -1.84
CA ALA A 6 -28.27 7.61 -3.09
C ALA A 6 -27.29 7.94 -4.24
N LEU A 7 -26.96 9.22 -4.43
CA LEU A 7 -25.99 9.65 -5.46
C LEU A 7 -24.57 9.11 -5.20
N ARG A 8 -24.14 9.09 -3.92
CA ARG A 8 -22.84 8.50 -3.54
C ARG A 8 -22.82 7.00 -3.76
N PHE A 9 -23.91 6.31 -3.45
CA PHE A 9 -24.06 4.88 -3.67
C PHE A 9 -23.97 4.54 -5.17
N GLU A 10 -24.77 5.21 -6.01
CA GLU A 10 -24.78 5.00 -7.46
C GLU A 10 -23.40 5.24 -8.09
N SER A 11 -22.70 6.31 -7.66
CA SER A 11 -21.33 6.57 -8.12
C SER A 11 -20.33 5.49 -7.68
N SER A 12 -20.51 4.92 -6.48
CA SER A 12 -19.65 3.86 -5.94
C SER A 12 -19.91 2.53 -6.64
N GLU A 13 -21.18 2.22 -6.92
CA GLU A 13 -21.60 1.03 -7.66
C GLU A 13 -21.08 1.06 -9.10
N MET A 14 -21.19 2.20 -9.78
CA MET A 14 -20.65 2.38 -11.12
C MET A 14 -19.13 2.20 -11.14
N LEU A 15 -18.41 2.78 -10.17
CA LEU A 15 -16.96 2.61 -10.05
C LEU A 15 -16.58 1.15 -9.77
N ALA A 16 -17.27 0.50 -8.83
CA ALA A 16 -17.03 -0.90 -8.50
C ALA A 16 -17.28 -1.82 -9.71
N THR A 17 -18.39 -1.61 -10.42
CA THR A 17 -18.73 -2.34 -11.65
C THR A 17 -17.66 -2.15 -12.71
N PHE A 18 -17.20 -0.91 -12.91
CA PHE A 18 -16.12 -0.62 -13.84
C PHE A 18 -14.83 -1.37 -13.44
N LEU A 19 -14.39 -1.27 -12.19
CA LEU A 19 -13.18 -1.95 -11.71
C LEU A 19 -13.26 -3.47 -11.90
N ILE A 20 -14.40 -4.09 -11.59
CA ILE A 20 -14.64 -5.53 -11.75
C ILE A 20 -14.66 -5.95 -13.22
N SER A 21 -15.10 -5.07 -14.14
CA SER A 21 -15.05 -5.33 -15.57
C SER A 21 -13.65 -5.25 -16.18
N THR A 22 -12.66 -4.76 -15.43
CA THR A 22 -11.24 -4.76 -15.84
C THR A 22 -10.49 -5.99 -15.29
N PRO A 23 -9.37 -6.39 -15.90
CA PRO A 23 -8.51 -7.45 -15.36
C PRO A 23 -7.72 -7.02 -14.10
N LEU A 24 -7.86 -5.77 -13.64
CA LEU A 24 -7.05 -5.21 -12.56
C LEU A 24 -7.13 -6.06 -11.28
N LEU A 25 -8.36 -6.38 -10.83
CA LEU A 25 -8.57 -7.15 -9.60
C LEU A 25 -8.08 -8.60 -9.72
N PRO A 26 -8.48 -9.40 -10.74
CA PRO A 26 -8.01 -10.77 -10.86
C PRO A 26 -6.50 -10.89 -11.06
N GLU A 27 -5.88 -10.01 -11.87
CA GLU A 27 -4.42 -10.03 -12.06
C GLU A 27 -3.67 -9.60 -10.79
N SER A 28 -4.12 -8.55 -10.11
CA SER A 28 -3.52 -8.14 -8.83
C SER A 28 -3.60 -9.25 -7.80
N TRP A 29 -4.75 -9.90 -7.67
CA TRP A 29 -4.95 -10.98 -6.71
C TRP A 29 -4.09 -12.21 -7.02
N ARG A 30 -4.00 -12.59 -8.30
CA ARG A 30 -3.13 -13.68 -8.77
C ARG A 30 -1.67 -13.40 -8.41
N LEU A 31 -1.17 -12.19 -8.69
CA LEU A 31 0.21 -11.83 -8.40
C LEU A 31 0.49 -11.74 -6.88
N CYS A 32 -0.44 -11.22 -6.09
CA CYS A 32 -0.36 -11.26 -4.63
C CYS A 32 -0.29 -12.69 -4.09
N SER A 33 -1.08 -13.60 -4.65
CA SER A 33 -1.05 -15.02 -4.27
C SER A 33 0.32 -15.65 -4.58
N GLN A 34 0.91 -15.30 -5.73
CA GLN A 34 2.27 -15.72 -6.09
C GLN A 34 3.34 -15.14 -5.16
N ALA A 35 3.25 -13.85 -4.82
CA ALA A 35 4.16 -13.19 -3.88
C ALA A 35 4.09 -13.81 -2.47
N ASN A 36 2.91 -14.29 -2.06
CA ASN A 36 2.74 -15.01 -0.79
C ASN A 36 3.33 -16.42 -0.82
N ALA A 37 3.40 -17.07 -1.98
CA ALA A 37 4.02 -18.39 -2.14
C ALA A 37 5.55 -18.32 -2.32
N ALA A 38 6.08 -17.17 -2.74
CA ALA A 38 7.51 -16.95 -2.93
C ALA A 38 8.26 -16.81 -1.59
N ASN A 39 9.58 -17.02 -1.62
CA ASN A 39 10.45 -16.95 -0.44
C ASN A 39 10.31 -15.64 0.36
N LEU A 40 10.67 -15.75 1.64
CA LEU A 40 10.58 -14.72 2.65
C LEU A 40 11.23 -13.37 2.20
N ARG A 41 10.47 -12.26 2.30
CA ARG A 41 10.83 -10.86 1.95
C ARG A 41 10.93 -10.55 0.46
N SER A 42 10.14 -11.25 -0.36
CA SER A 42 10.10 -10.98 -1.80
C SER A 42 8.92 -10.08 -2.18
N PHE A 43 9.18 -9.24 -3.18
CA PHE A 43 8.16 -8.68 -4.05
C PHE A 43 8.27 -9.39 -5.40
N VAL A 44 7.15 -9.52 -6.10
CA VAL A 44 7.12 -10.06 -7.46
C VAL A 44 6.75 -8.93 -8.40
N VAL A 45 7.48 -8.82 -9.51
CA VAL A 45 7.21 -7.88 -10.59
C VAL A 45 6.78 -8.67 -11.81
N GLU A 46 5.62 -8.35 -12.36
CA GLU A 46 5.14 -8.94 -13.60
C GLU A 46 4.61 -7.86 -14.54
N ARG A 47 4.98 -7.94 -15.83
CA ARG A 47 4.48 -7.04 -16.86
C ARG A 47 3.40 -7.74 -17.68
N VAL A 48 2.19 -7.18 -17.67
CA VAL A 48 1.06 -7.66 -18.48
C VAL A 48 0.71 -6.56 -19.49
N GLY A 49 1.15 -6.75 -20.72
CA GLY A 49 1.02 -5.75 -21.79
C GLY A 49 1.72 -4.43 -21.44
N ALA A 50 0.93 -3.37 -21.31
CA ALA A 50 1.41 -2.03 -20.96
C ALA A 50 1.47 -1.75 -19.44
N VAL A 51 0.98 -2.67 -18.61
CA VAL A 51 0.89 -2.49 -17.15
C VAL A 51 2.00 -3.30 -16.46
N VAL A 52 2.64 -2.69 -15.47
CA VAL A 52 3.59 -3.37 -14.57
C VAL A 52 2.92 -3.51 -13.21
N TYR A 53 2.76 -4.75 -12.78
CA TYR A 53 2.26 -5.11 -11.46
C TYR A 53 3.43 -5.38 -10.54
N VAL A 54 3.38 -4.82 -9.33
CA VAL A 54 4.34 -5.07 -8.26
C VAL A 54 3.57 -5.55 -7.04
N ALA A 55 3.73 -6.82 -6.69
CA ALA A 55 3.04 -7.42 -5.55
C ALA A 55 4.01 -7.68 -4.40
N PHE A 56 3.60 -7.28 -3.19
CA PHE A 56 4.36 -7.47 -1.96
C PHE A 56 3.79 -8.63 -1.16
N SER A 57 4.66 -9.52 -0.65
CA SER A 57 4.26 -10.63 0.21
C SER A 57 3.74 -10.16 1.57
N GLY A 58 2.60 -10.71 2.01
CA GLY A 58 2.02 -10.44 3.33
C GLY A 58 2.66 -11.23 4.48
N VAL A 59 3.47 -12.24 4.20
CA VAL A 59 3.95 -13.22 5.20
C VAL A 59 4.89 -12.60 6.26
N HIS A 60 5.53 -11.46 5.98
CA HIS A 60 6.40 -10.76 6.95
C HIS A 60 5.69 -9.84 7.92
N MET A 61 4.44 -9.50 7.62
CA MET A 61 3.68 -8.58 8.45
C MET A 61 3.46 -9.16 9.86
N ALA A 62 3.40 -10.48 10.01
CA ALA A 62 3.21 -11.16 11.30
C ALA A 62 4.49 -11.33 12.16
N GLY A 63 5.69 -11.02 11.65
CA GLY A 63 6.95 -11.59 12.20
C GLY A 63 7.86 -10.68 13.03
N GLY A 64 7.60 -9.38 13.15
CA GLY A 64 8.58 -8.48 13.81
C GLY A 64 8.08 -7.11 14.28
N SER A 65 6.78 -6.87 14.23
CA SER A 65 6.13 -5.68 14.80
C SER A 65 5.42 -6.09 16.08
N ASP A 66 5.17 -5.12 16.97
CA ASP A 66 4.19 -5.29 18.06
C ASP A 66 2.95 -6.03 17.50
N PRO A 67 2.61 -7.22 18.03
CA PRO A 67 1.47 -8.00 17.55
C PRO A 67 0.16 -7.24 17.67
N SER A 68 0.12 -6.12 18.40
CA SER A 68 -1.04 -5.26 18.53
C SER A 68 -1.37 -4.46 17.27
N TRP A 69 -0.40 -4.22 16.36
CA TRP A 69 -0.57 -3.35 15.18
C TRP A 69 -1.10 -1.94 15.49
N ARG A 70 -0.92 -1.46 16.72
CA ARG A 70 -1.47 -0.18 17.16
C ARG A 70 -0.48 0.95 17.10
N THR A 71 0.81 0.64 16.99
CA THR A 71 1.85 1.67 16.99
C THR A 71 1.84 2.43 15.67
N VAL A 72 1.52 3.72 15.78
CA VAL A 72 1.61 4.67 14.69
C VAL A 72 2.69 5.70 15.00
N VAL A 73 3.44 6.08 13.98
CA VAL A 73 4.57 7.03 14.06
C VAL A 73 4.41 8.12 13.02
N ALA A 74 5.01 9.27 13.29
CA ALA A 74 5.01 10.39 12.35
C ALA A 74 5.84 10.05 11.10
N LEU A 75 5.29 10.33 9.93
CA LEU A 75 5.93 10.13 8.64
C LEU A 75 6.84 11.32 8.29
N GLU A 76 7.97 11.44 8.97
CA GLU A 76 8.88 12.59 8.83
C GLU A 76 9.93 12.38 7.74
N SER A 77 10.62 11.22 7.76
CA SER A 77 11.63 10.83 6.77
C SER A 77 11.77 9.31 6.70
N ILE A 78 12.18 8.79 5.55
CA ILE A 78 12.50 7.37 5.34
C ILE A 78 13.92 7.28 4.82
N GLY A 79 14.81 6.61 5.57
CA GLY A 79 16.22 6.49 5.17
C GLY A 79 16.93 7.83 4.99
N GLY A 80 16.53 8.86 5.74
CA GLY A 80 17.07 10.23 5.60
C GLY A 80 16.49 11.04 4.42
N VAL A 81 15.54 10.48 3.66
CA VAL A 81 14.88 11.16 2.54
C VAL A 81 13.46 11.60 2.94
N HIS A 82 13.14 12.88 2.72
CA HIS A 82 11.81 13.44 2.95
C HIS A 82 10.82 13.09 1.81
N LEU A 83 10.60 11.79 1.57
CA LEU A 83 9.73 11.28 0.48
C LEU A 83 8.27 11.77 0.57
N PHE A 84 7.83 12.23 1.75
CA PHE A 84 6.42 12.63 2.01
C PHE A 84 6.24 14.09 2.45
N SER A 85 7.29 14.92 2.34
CA SER A 85 7.24 16.34 2.75
C SER A 85 6.14 17.16 2.08
N SER A 86 5.67 16.76 0.89
CA SER A 86 4.59 17.43 0.17
C SER A 86 3.18 17.14 0.70
N ARG A 87 3.02 16.15 1.59
CA ARG A 87 1.73 15.82 2.23
C ARG A 87 1.50 16.53 3.56
N TRP A 88 2.37 17.48 3.92
CA TRP A 88 2.13 18.35 5.06
C TRP A 88 0.89 19.20 4.78
N ASN A 89 -0.19 18.91 5.50
CA ASN A 89 -1.39 19.72 5.43
C ASN A 89 -1.07 21.02 6.16
N LYS A 90 -0.79 22.11 5.43
CA LYS A 90 -0.34 23.37 6.05
C LYS A 90 -1.37 23.95 7.04
N GLU A 91 -2.63 23.55 6.94
CA GLU A 91 -3.71 23.91 7.89
C GLU A 91 -3.73 23.08 9.18
N ALA A 92 -3.20 21.86 9.18
CA ALA A 92 -3.20 20.98 10.34
C ALA A 92 -1.75 20.71 10.73
N ASP A 93 -1.29 21.36 11.80
CA ASP A 93 0.07 21.30 12.34
C ASP A 93 0.50 19.90 12.85
N MET A 94 -0.15 18.84 12.38
CA MET A 94 0.04 17.45 12.77
C MET A 94 0.68 16.67 11.62
N PRO A 95 1.77 15.94 11.87
CA PRO A 95 2.38 15.09 10.86
C PRO A 95 1.43 13.95 10.49
N VAL A 96 1.60 13.44 9.25
CA VAL A 96 0.87 12.24 8.81
C VAL A 96 1.34 11.05 9.65
N MET A 97 0.42 10.40 10.36
CA MET A 97 0.73 9.22 11.17
C MET A 97 0.55 7.95 10.33
N VAL A 98 1.52 7.03 10.40
CA VAL A 98 1.51 5.74 9.69
C VAL A 98 1.85 4.58 10.61
N HIS A 99 1.44 3.37 10.25
CA HIS A 99 1.78 2.17 11.03
C HIS A 99 3.30 1.91 11.04
N GLU A 100 3.89 1.80 12.22
CA GLU A 100 5.34 1.67 12.40
C GLU A 100 5.90 0.42 11.69
N GLY A 101 5.24 -0.73 11.86
CA GLY A 101 5.66 -1.97 11.22
C GLY A 101 5.65 -1.90 9.68
N ILE A 102 4.71 -1.15 9.10
CA ILE A 102 4.63 -0.97 7.63
C ILE A 102 5.75 -0.06 7.17
N LEU A 103 6.00 1.02 7.91
CA LEU A 103 7.07 1.97 7.64
C LEU A 103 8.45 1.29 7.68
N ASN A 104 8.67 0.41 8.66
CA ASN A 104 9.92 -0.35 8.80
C ASN A 104 10.12 -1.34 7.65
N LEU A 105 9.06 -2.02 7.21
CA LEU A 105 9.11 -2.91 6.04
C LEU A 105 9.44 -2.13 4.75
N PHE A 106 8.77 -1.00 4.54
CA PHE A 106 9.03 -0.13 3.40
C PHE A 106 10.48 0.40 3.42
N SER A 107 10.95 0.88 4.57
CA SER A 107 12.32 1.37 4.75
C SER A 107 13.36 0.28 4.43
N SER A 108 13.14 -0.93 4.93
CA SER A 108 14.02 -2.08 4.69
C SER A 108 14.10 -2.43 3.19
N LEU A 109 12.97 -2.38 2.48
CA LEU A 109 12.91 -2.61 1.05
C LEU A 109 13.67 -1.53 0.26
N VAL A 110 13.41 -0.26 0.55
CA VAL A 110 14.08 0.86 -0.15
C VAL A 110 15.59 0.79 0.03
N ASN A 111 16.05 0.55 1.25
CA ASN A 111 17.47 0.38 1.54
C ASN A 111 18.06 -0.82 0.78
N SER A 112 17.32 -1.92 0.66
CA SER A 112 17.78 -3.08 -0.12
C SER A 112 17.93 -2.77 -1.61
N ILE A 113 17.06 -1.93 -2.16
CA ILE A 113 17.11 -1.54 -3.58
C ILE A 113 18.26 -0.54 -3.82
N GLN A 114 18.49 0.40 -2.89
CA GLN A 114 19.55 1.41 -3.03
C GLN A 114 20.97 0.84 -2.90
N ASN A 115 21.14 -0.29 -2.21
CA ASN A 115 22.43 -0.94 -1.99
C ASN A 115 22.72 -2.09 -2.99
N GLN A 116 21.89 -2.25 -4.02
CA GLN A 116 22.13 -3.14 -5.17
C GLN A 116 22.80 -2.38 -6.32
#